data_AF-A0A956V333-F1
#
_entry.id   AF-A0A956V333-F1
#
_cell.length_a   1.000
_cell.length_b   1.000
_cell.length_c   1.000
_cell.angle_alpha   90.00
_cell.angle_beta   90.00
_cell.angle_gamma   90.00
#
_symmetry.space_group_name_H-M   'P 1'
#
loop_
_entity.id
_entity.type
_entity.pdbx_description
1 polymer ?
#
loop_
_entity_poly.entity_id
_entity_poly.type
_entity_poly.pdbx_seq_one_letter_code
_entity_poly.pdbx_strand_id
1 'polypeptide(L)'
;MYDFFLQLQNWHAMEISFIVAVALILIDYFFPVDFPAYIGYFFFAFGLFFAMPFGPLLSGLFALGSFLLLLAMHVVWFSRFLTNAPGMNPEDRPA
;
A
#
# COMPACT_ATOMS: atom_id res chain seq x y z
N MET A 1 19.27 9.43 -23.92
CA MET A 1 18.21 10.39 -23.56
C MET A 1 16.90 9.69 -23.23
N TYR A 2 16.38 8.80 -24.09
CA TYR A 2 15.15 8.04 -23.81
C TYR A 2 15.19 7.28 -22.47
N ASP A 3 16.27 6.54 -22.19
CA ASP A 3 16.40 5.76 -20.94
C ASP A 3 16.43 6.63 -19.68
N PHE A 4 16.96 7.86 -19.79
CA PHE A 4 17.00 8.82 -18.69
C PHE A 4 15.58 9.31 -18.34
N PHE A 5 14.77 9.67 -19.35
CA PHE A 5 13.38 10.08 -19.12
C PHE A 5 12.53 8.94 -18.55
N LEU A 6 12.76 7.72 -19.01
CA LEU A 6 12.05 6.53 -18.52
C LEU A 6 12.41 6.20 -17.06
N GLN A 7 13.69 6.34 -16.68
CA GLN A 7 14.11 6.21 -15.28
C GLN A 7 13.49 7.30 -14.40
N LEU A 8 13.51 8.55 -14.85
CA LEU A 8 12.92 9.67 -14.10
C LEU A 8 11.42 9.47 -13.88
N GLN A 9 10.70 9.01 -14.91
CA GLN A 9 9.28 8.69 -14.81
C GLN A 9 9.01 7.56 -13.81
N ASN A 10 9.83 6.50 -13.82
CA ASN A 10 9.69 5.39 -12.87
C ASN A 10 9.95 5.83 -11.43
N TRP A 11 10.91 6.73 -11.21
CA TRP A 11 11.20 7.31 -9.89
C TRP A 11 10.02 8.14 -9.36
N HIS A 12 9.48 9.03 -10.18
CA HIS A 12 8.30 9.80 -9.77
C HIS A 12 7.07 8.93 -9.57
N ALA A 13 6.86 7.90 -10.40
CA ALA A 13 5.77 6.95 -10.21
C ALA A 13 5.91 6.21 -8.87
N MET A 14 7.12 5.79 -8.50
CA MET A 14 7.42 5.18 -7.19
C MET A 14 7.07 6.13 -6.05
N GLU A 15 7.60 7.36 -6.08
CA GLU A 15 7.40 8.37 -5.03
C GLU A 15 5.92 8.69 -4.82
N ILE A 16 5.20 8.99 -5.90
CA ILE A 16 3.76 9.28 -5.86
C ILE A 16 3.00 8.09 -5.29
N SER A 17 3.34 6.87 -5.70
CA SER A 17 2.68 5.65 -5.21
C SER A 17 2.88 5.46 -3.72
N PHE A 18 4.09 5.69 -3.20
CA PHE A 18 4.34 5.59 -1.76
C PHE A 18 3.65 6.69 -0.96
N ILE A 19 3.62 7.93 -1.45
CA ILE A 19 2.91 9.03 -0.81
C ILE A 19 1.41 8.72 -0.73
N VAL A 20 0.81 8.28 -1.84
CA VAL A 20 -0.61 7.89 -1.91
C VAL A 20 -0.88 6.72 -0.98
N ALA A 21 -0.01 5.71 -0.94
CA ALA A 21 -0.15 4.57 -0.03
C ALA A 21 -0.22 4.99 1.44
N VAL A 22 0.74 5.82 1.87
CA VAL A 22 0.79 6.32 3.26
C VAL A 22 -0.43 7.20 3.56
N ALA A 23 -0.81 8.10 2.66
CA ALA A 23 -1.97 8.96 2.83
C ALA A 23 -3.26 8.14 3.01
N LEU A 24 -3.46 7.10 2.20
CA LEU A 24 -4.64 6.24 2.29
C LEU A 24 -4.68 5.39 3.56
N ILE A 25 -3.52 4.88 4.02
CA ILE A 25 -3.44 4.14 5.29
C ILE A 25 -3.72 5.08 6.47
N LEU A 26 -3.22 6.33 6.43
CA LEU A 26 -3.54 7.33 7.45
C LEU A 26 -5.02 7.72 7.42
N ILE A 27 -5.63 7.84 6.24
CA ILE A 27 -7.06 8.07 6.13
C ILE A 27 -7.85 6.94 6.78
N ASP A 28 -7.46 5.68 6.55
CA ASP A 28 -8.09 4.51 7.19
C ASP A 28 -7.94 4.51 8.73
N TYR A 29 -6.84 5.06 9.22
CA TYR A 29 -6.56 5.21 10.64
C TYR A 29 -7.37 6.32 11.31
N PHE A 30 -7.55 7.46 10.64
CA PHE A 30 -8.25 8.63 11.22
C PHE A 30 -9.76 8.66 10.92
N PHE A 31 -10.20 7.99 9.86
CA PHE A 31 -11.58 8.04 9.41
C PHE A 31 -12.13 6.62 9.21
N PRO A 32 -13.39 6.36 9.60
CA PRO A 32 -14.07 5.10 9.31
C PRO A 32 -14.55 5.09 7.85
N VAL A 33 -13.61 5.16 6.90
CA VAL A 33 -13.86 5.04 5.46
C VAL A 33 -13.61 3.60 5.02
N ASP A 34 -14.52 2.99 4.28
CA ASP A 34 -14.35 1.60 3.84
C ASP A 34 -13.30 1.50 2.73
N PHE A 35 -12.40 0.53 2.84
CA PHE A 35 -11.40 0.15 1.82
C PHE A 35 -10.13 1.01 1.59
N PRO A 36 -9.86 2.17 2.23
CA PRO A 36 -8.70 2.98 1.86
C PRO A 36 -7.39 2.27 2.18
N ALA A 37 -7.29 1.47 3.23
CA ALA A 37 -6.11 0.65 3.49
C ALA A 37 -5.79 -0.35 2.36
N TYR A 38 -6.79 -1.02 1.78
CA TYR A 38 -6.58 -1.98 0.69
C TYR A 38 -6.04 -1.30 -0.56
N ILE A 39 -6.57 -0.11 -0.89
CA ILE A 39 -6.08 0.73 -1.98
C ILE A 39 -4.65 1.21 -1.65
N GLY A 40 -4.39 1.57 -0.40
CA GLY A 40 -3.06 1.94 0.08
C GLY A 40 -2.04 0.81 -0.08
N TYR A 41 -2.39 -0.43 0.25
CA TYR A 41 -1.52 -1.60 0.05
C TYR A 41 -1.23 -1.86 -1.41
N PHE A 42 -2.23 -1.66 -2.28
CA PHE A 42 -2.03 -1.75 -3.72
C PHE A 42 -1.01 -0.71 -4.21
N PHE A 43 -1.15 0.55 -3.81
CA PHE A 43 -0.20 1.61 -4.15
C PHE A 43 1.19 1.36 -3.57
N PHE A 44 1.28 0.79 -2.37
CA PHE A 44 2.57 0.41 -1.78
C PHE A 44 3.26 -0.69 -2.60
N ALA A 45 2.53 -1.74 -2.95
CA ALA A 45 3.04 -2.81 -3.81
C ALA A 45 3.42 -2.29 -5.21
N PHE A 46 2.63 -1.38 -5.77
CA PHE A 46 2.92 -0.74 -7.06
C PHE A 46 4.17 0.14 -7.00
N GLY A 47 4.37 0.91 -5.93
CA GLY A 47 5.62 1.65 -5.71
C GLY A 47 6.83 0.71 -5.59
N LEU A 48 6.68 -0.41 -4.87
CA LEU A 48 7.72 -1.43 -4.73
C LEU A 48 8.13 -2.04 -6.08
N PHE A 49 7.21 -2.21 -7.02
CA PHE A 49 7.52 -2.69 -8.36
C PHE A 49 8.58 -1.82 -9.06
N PHE A 50 8.48 -0.48 -8.92
CA PHE A 50 9.45 0.45 -9.51
C PHE A 50 10.72 0.64 -8.66
N ALA A 51 10.64 0.41 -7.34
CA ALA A 51 11.78 0.54 -6.44
C ALA A 51 12.80 -0.60 -6.59
N MET A 52 12.33 -1.79 -6.98
CA MET A 52 13.17 -2.98 -7.04
C MET A 52 14.09 -2.97 -8.27
N PRO A 53 15.42 -3.20 -8.10
CA PRO A 53 16.39 -3.14 -9.19
C PRO A 53 16.38 -4.40 -10.08
N PHE A 54 15.32 -5.21 -10.03
CA PHE A 54 15.20 -6.45 -10.77
C PHE A 54 14.44 -6.25 -12.10
N GLY A 55 14.44 -7.27 -12.96
CA GLY A 55 13.60 -7.28 -14.16
C GLY A 55 12.10 -7.32 -13.82
N PRO A 56 11.21 -6.95 -14.77
CA PRO A 56 9.77 -6.79 -14.51
C PRO A 56 9.09 -7.99 -13.85
N LEU A 57 9.51 -9.21 -14.20
CA LEU A 57 8.96 -10.43 -13.61
C LEU A 57 9.26 -10.55 -12.11
N LEU A 58 10.53 -10.38 -11.72
CA LEU A 58 10.95 -10.50 -10.32
C LEU A 58 10.38 -9.34 -9.49
N SER A 59 10.45 -8.11 -10.00
CA SER A 59 9.84 -6.95 -9.33
C SER A 59 8.34 -7.13 -9.16
N GLY A 60 7.65 -7.73 -10.14
CA GLY A 60 6.23 -8.11 -10.05
C GLY A 60 5.96 -9.14 -8.96
N LEU A 61 6.78 -10.18 -8.84
CA LEU A 61 6.65 -11.19 -7.78
C LEU A 61 6.88 -10.59 -6.38
N PHE A 62 7.86 -9.70 -6.23
CA PHE A 62 8.10 -8.98 -4.98
C PHE A 62 6.94 -8.05 -4.63
N ALA A 63 6.41 -7.30 -5.61
CA ALA A 63 5.25 -6.44 -5.42
C ALA A 63 4.03 -7.25 -4.98
N LEU A 64 3.71 -8.34 -5.69
CA LEU A 64 2.61 -9.23 -5.34
C LEU A 64 2.79 -9.86 -3.96
N GLY A 65 3.99 -10.35 -3.64
CA GLY A 65 4.31 -10.90 -2.33
C GLY A 65 4.11 -9.88 -1.21
N SER A 66 4.56 -8.63 -1.43
CA SER A 66 4.37 -7.55 -0.46
C SER A 66 2.89 -7.18 -0.26
N PHE A 67 2.09 -7.18 -1.33
CA PHE A 67 0.65 -6.95 -1.26
C PHE A 67 -0.05 -8.03 -0.44
N LEU A 68 0.23 -9.31 -0.74
CA LEU A 68 -0.34 -10.45 -0.01
C LEU A 68 0.08 -10.45 1.46
N LEU A 69 1.33 -10.09 1.76
CA LEU A 69 1.83 -9.94 3.12
C LEU A 69 1.08 -8.84 3.86
N LEU A 70 0.88 -7.67 3.24
CA LEU A 70 0.13 -6.57 3.83
C LEU A 70 -1.34 -6.95 4.07
N LEU A 71 -1.98 -7.69 3.17
CA LEU A 71 -3.32 -8.23 3.39
C LEU A 71 -3.37 -9.18 4.58
N ALA A 72 -2.39 -10.09 4.70
CA ALA A 72 -2.30 -10.99 5.85
C ALA A 72 -2.08 -10.21 7.16
N MET A 73 -1.17 -9.24 7.16
CA MET A 73 -0.96 -8.34 8.30
C MET A 73 -2.19 -7.50 8.62
N HIS A 74 -2.98 -7.10 7.63
CA HIS A 74 -4.22 -6.34 7.84
C HIS A 74 -5.23 -7.14 8.65
N VAL A 75 -5.41 -8.42 8.31
CA VAL A 75 -6.32 -9.31 9.04
C VAL A 75 -5.80 -9.64 10.44
N VAL A 76 -4.50 -9.92 10.58
CA VAL A 76 -3.92 -10.46 11.83
C VAL A 76 -3.53 -9.37 12.84
N TRP A 77 -2.98 -8.25 12.38
CA TRP A 77 -2.39 -7.22 13.24
C TRP A 77 -3.05 -5.85 13.08
N PHE A 78 -3.18 -5.33 11.86
CA PHE A 78 -3.72 -3.98 11.68
C PHE A 78 -5.20 -3.90 11.99
N SER A 79 -5.88 -5.05 12.12
CA SER A 79 -7.25 -5.12 12.54
C SER A 79 -7.55 -4.54 13.91
N ARG A 80 -6.53 -4.31 14.73
CA ARG A 80 -6.63 -3.66 16.04
C ARG A 80 -6.45 -2.14 15.99
N PHE A 81 -5.93 -1.61 14.89
CA PHE A 81 -5.53 -0.20 14.77
C PHE A 81 -6.32 0.55 13.70
N LEU A 82 -6.85 -0.16 12.72
CA LEU A 82 -7.57 0.41 11.60
C LEU A 82 -9.07 0.36 11.85
N THR A 83 -9.72 1.50 11.68
CA THR A 83 -11.10 1.77 12.10
C THR A 83 -12.15 0.88 11.43
N ASN A 84 -11.80 0.29 10.28
CA ASN A 84 -12.68 -0.53 9.45
C ASN A 84 -12.16 -1.93 9.15
N ALA A 85 -11.25 -2.44 9.98
CA ALA A 85 -10.76 -3.78 9.75
C ALA A 85 -11.79 -4.89 10.06
N PRO A 86 -11.76 -5.99 9.31
CA PRO A 86 -12.71 -7.09 9.48
C PRO A 86 -12.61 -7.69 10.89
N GLY A 87 -13.69 -7.62 11.65
CA GLY A 87 -13.80 -8.17 13.02
C GLY A 87 -13.82 -7.14 14.15
N MET A 88 -13.68 -5.84 13.87
CA MET A 88 -13.80 -4.79 14.88
C MET A 88 -15.28 -4.45 15.12
N ASN A 89 -15.77 -4.55 16.36
CA ASN A 89 -17.11 -4.11 16.70
C ASN A 89 -17.20 -2.57 16.57
N PRO A 90 -18.31 -2.01 16.08
CA PRO A 90 -18.49 -0.56 15.99
C PRO A 90 -18.32 0.17 17.33
N GLU A 91 -18.54 -0.53 18.45
CA GLU A 91 -18.42 -0.02 19.82
C GLU A 91 -16.95 0.10 20.30
N ASP A 92 -16.01 -0.60 19.67
CA ASP A 92 -14.59 -0.59 20.01
C ASP A 92 -13.81 0.49 19.23
N ARG A 93 -14.50 1.30 18.42
CA ARG A 93 -13.88 2.40 17.67
C ARG A 93 -13.42 3.48 18.64
N PRO A 94 -12.14 3.90 18.61
CA PRO A 94 -11.72 5.08 19.36
C PRO A 94 -12.55 6.28 18.88
N ALA A 95 -13.12 7.01 19.84
CA ALA A 95 -13.97 8.17 19.62
C ALA A 95 -13.23 9.32 18.91
#